data_AF-A0A494W3E0-F1
#
_entry.id   AF-A0A494W3E0-F1
#
_cell.length_a   1.000
_cell.length_b   1.000
_cell.length_c   1.000
_cell.angle_alpha   90.00
_cell.angle_beta   90.00
_cell.angle_gamma   90.00
#
_symmetry.space_group_name_H-M   'P 1'
#
loop_
_entity.id
_entity.type
_entity.pdbx_description
1 polymer ?
#
loop_
_entity_poly.entity_id
_entity_poly.type
_entity_poly.pdbx_seq_one_letter_code
_entity_poly.pdbx_strand_id
1 'polypeptide(L)'
;MSGELRLVSLAHGLLLGLLLAAPVLAPAILPHATMALFLLGGFQLRLADRRFTLRGAESWISHIRMTPRRLLPWGAAALGALASGHGGRAAAILLAALAGETLLYPLCANALARQTRMRIALFLLPLMALSASVPVEAVAFAAAFLTGVATCLFWLRGPDGEARAFVTALCILTLAGIAALLEPALLPWMTPLATVSALLALAHLSVLRRRPVPWRQPGGGSGSFLRRPLWQHPLRQP
;
A
#
# COMPACT_ATOMS: atom_id res chain seq x y z
N MET A 1 9.44 14.97 -8.62
CA MET A 1 8.52 13.90 -8.15
C MET A 1 7.71 13.40 -9.34
N SER A 2 7.70 12.11 -9.60
CA SER A 2 6.82 11.51 -10.62
C SER A 2 5.35 11.74 -10.26
N GLY A 3 4.48 11.88 -11.26
CA GLY A 3 3.04 12.12 -11.03
C GLY A 3 2.35 11.02 -10.20
N GLU A 4 2.83 9.78 -10.31
CA GLU A 4 2.42 8.61 -9.50
C GLU A 4 2.50 8.88 -7.99
N LEU A 5 3.64 9.39 -7.51
CA LEU A 5 3.83 9.68 -6.09
C LEU A 5 2.95 10.86 -5.63
N ARG A 6 2.65 11.84 -6.50
CA ARG A 6 1.86 13.02 -6.12
C ARG A 6 0.43 12.67 -5.73
N LEU A 7 -0.27 11.86 -6.53
CA LEU A 7 -1.66 11.49 -6.25
C LEU A 7 -1.76 10.64 -4.98
N VAL A 8 -0.84 9.68 -4.83
CA VAL A 8 -0.82 8.80 -3.66
C VAL A 8 -0.42 9.58 -2.40
N SER A 9 0.52 10.53 -2.49
CA SER A 9 0.88 11.44 -1.38
C SER A 9 -0.27 12.37 -0.99
N LEU A 10 -1.03 12.89 -1.96
CA LEU A 10 -2.22 13.71 -1.70
C LEU A 10 -3.30 12.89 -0.99
N ALA A 11 -3.57 11.67 -1.49
CA ALA A 11 -4.51 10.76 -0.84
C ALA A 11 -4.10 10.46 0.61
N HIS A 12 -2.80 10.31 0.88
CA HIS A 12 -2.30 10.07 2.23
C HIS A 12 -2.41 11.28 3.14
N GLY A 13 -2.10 12.48 2.64
CA GLY A 13 -2.32 13.71 3.38
C GLY A 13 -3.79 13.93 3.71
N LEU A 14 -4.69 13.64 2.77
CA LEU A 14 -6.14 13.75 2.97
C LEU A 14 -6.65 12.70 3.96
N LEU A 15 -6.21 11.45 3.86
CA LEU A 15 -6.53 10.40 4.83
C LEU A 15 -6.01 10.73 6.23
N LEU A 16 -4.78 11.27 6.34
CA LEU A 16 -4.24 11.72 7.61
C LEU A 16 -5.05 12.89 8.19
N GLY A 17 -5.43 13.87 7.37
CA GLY A 17 -6.29 14.98 7.78
C GLY A 17 -7.67 14.50 8.25
N LEU A 18 -8.30 13.59 7.52
CA LEU A 18 -9.55 12.95 7.91
C LEU A 18 -9.38 12.15 9.21
N LEU A 19 -8.28 11.42 9.38
CA LEU A 19 -7.98 10.67 10.59
C LEU A 19 -7.85 11.59 11.80
N LEU A 20 -7.20 12.74 11.65
CA LEU A 20 -7.07 13.73 12.71
C LEU A 20 -8.40 14.42 13.05
N ALA A 21 -9.31 14.54 12.07
CA ALA A 21 -10.66 15.08 12.27
C ALA A 21 -11.67 14.02 12.76
N ALA A 22 -11.42 12.73 12.50
CA ALA A 22 -12.33 11.62 12.77
C ALA A 22 -12.76 11.50 14.24
N PRO A 23 -11.91 11.75 15.25
CA PRO A 23 -12.34 11.73 16.65
C PRO A 23 -13.52 12.64 16.97
N VAL A 24 -13.62 13.78 16.27
CA VAL A 24 -14.67 14.78 16.49
C VAL A 24 -15.89 14.51 15.61
N LEU A 25 -15.67 14.11 14.35
CA LEU A 25 -16.75 13.97 13.37
C LEU A 25 -17.39 12.58 13.35
N ALA A 26 -16.61 11.51 13.53
CA ALA A 26 -17.06 10.14 13.36
C ALA A 26 -16.09 9.14 14.06
N PRO A 27 -16.11 9.05 15.40
CA PRO A 27 -15.15 8.26 16.17
C PRO A 27 -15.19 6.76 15.82
N ALA A 28 -16.34 6.24 15.39
CA ALA A 28 -16.51 4.87 14.93
C ALA A 28 -15.66 4.52 13.68
N ILE A 29 -15.27 5.52 12.89
CA ILE A 29 -14.48 5.33 11.66
C ILE A 29 -12.98 5.28 11.95
N LEU A 30 -12.54 5.79 13.10
CA LEU A 30 -11.13 5.93 13.48
C LEU A 30 -10.27 4.65 13.26
N PRO A 31 -10.68 3.44 13.69
CA PRO A 31 -9.90 2.23 13.43
C PRO A 31 -9.79 1.89 11.93
N HIS A 32 -10.86 2.10 11.16
CA HIS A 32 -10.89 1.84 9.72
C HIS A 32 -10.02 2.84 8.94
N ALA A 33 -10.07 4.12 9.30
CA ALA A 33 -9.20 5.16 8.74
C ALA A 33 -7.72 4.90 9.05
N THR A 34 -7.42 4.43 10.27
CA THR A 34 -6.05 4.05 10.68
C THR A 34 -5.54 2.89 9.82
N MET A 35 -6.36 1.84 9.64
CA MET A 35 -6.02 0.71 8.79
C MET A 35 -5.77 1.13 7.34
N ALA A 36 -6.61 2.00 6.77
CA ALA A 36 -6.42 2.54 5.43
C ALA A 36 -5.11 3.34 5.31
N LEU A 37 -4.74 4.11 6.35
CA LEU A 37 -3.47 4.83 6.42
C LEU A 37 -2.27 3.87 6.37
N PHE A 38 -2.31 2.74 7.10
CA PHE A 38 -1.26 1.71 7.09
C PHE A 38 -1.09 1.06 5.71
N LEU A 39 -2.19 0.65 5.09
CA LEU A 39 -2.23 0.15 3.70
C LEU A 39 -1.58 1.13 2.73
N LEU A 40 -2.00 2.39 2.78
CA LEU A 40 -1.48 3.45 1.92
C LEU A 40 0.00 3.74 2.19
N GLY A 41 0.42 3.74 3.46
CA GLY A 41 1.81 3.91 3.87
C GLY A 41 2.72 2.80 3.34
N GLY A 42 2.31 1.53 3.49
CA GLY A 42 3.05 0.39 2.94
C GLY A 42 3.15 0.42 1.41
N PHE A 43 2.07 0.83 0.74
CA PHE A 43 2.08 1.03 -0.72
C PHE A 43 3.06 2.12 -1.15
N GLN A 44 3.02 3.28 -0.50
CA GLN A 44 3.93 4.40 -0.79
C GLN A 44 5.38 4.04 -0.53
N LEU A 45 5.66 3.35 0.57
CA LEU A 45 6.98 2.89 0.93
C LEU A 45 7.58 2.07 -0.20
N ARG A 46 6.85 1.04 -0.65
CA ARG A 46 7.30 0.17 -1.73
C ARG A 46 7.43 0.91 -3.06
N LEU A 47 6.53 1.86 -3.35
CA LEU A 47 6.57 2.66 -4.57
C LEU A 47 7.78 3.60 -4.62
N ALA A 48 8.11 4.22 -3.48
CA ALA A 48 9.27 5.09 -3.33
C ALA A 48 10.58 4.30 -3.41
N ASP A 49 10.58 3.08 -2.87
CA ASP A 49 11.76 2.23 -2.80
C ASP A 49 11.91 1.30 -4.00
N ARG A 50 12.22 1.89 -5.15
CA ARG A 50 12.42 1.16 -6.42
C ARG A 50 13.71 0.32 -6.44
N ARG A 51 14.65 0.53 -5.50
CA ARG A 51 16.00 -0.07 -5.52
C ARG A 51 16.27 -1.08 -4.41
N PHE A 52 15.31 -1.35 -3.52
CA PHE A 52 15.46 -2.27 -2.38
C PHE A 52 16.11 -3.61 -2.71
N THR A 53 15.68 -4.23 -3.82
CA THR A 53 16.08 -5.57 -4.24
C THR A 53 17.58 -5.70 -4.52
N LEU A 54 18.30 -4.58 -4.64
CA LEU A 54 19.73 -4.54 -4.89
C LEU A 54 20.57 -4.32 -3.61
N ARG A 55 19.97 -3.92 -2.49
CA ARG A 55 20.71 -3.37 -1.33
C ARG A 55 20.57 -4.14 -0.01
N GLY A 56 19.57 -5.01 0.13
CA GLY A 56 19.40 -5.85 1.32
C GLY A 56 19.00 -5.09 2.60
N ALA A 57 18.83 -5.84 3.69
CA ALA A 57 18.25 -5.37 4.96
C ALA A 57 19.15 -4.39 5.75
N GLU A 58 20.47 -4.53 5.69
CA GLU A 58 21.40 -3.64 6.41
C GLU A 58 21.36 -2.20 5.87
N SER A 59 21.24 -2.05 4.55
CA SER A 59 21.08 -0.73 3.93
C SER A 59 19.74 -0.05 4.30
N TRP A 60 18.73 -0.85 4.66
CA TRP A 60 17.40 -0.36 5.01
C TRP A 60 17.39 0.35 6.36
N ILE A 61 18.05 -0.25 7.35
CA ILE A 61 18.19 0.33 8.70
C ILE A 61 18.94 1.66 8.60
N SER A 62 19.98 1.72 7.76
CA SER A 62 20.68 2.96 7.43
C SER A 62 19.77 4.00 6.76
N HIS A 63 18.92 3.57 5.82
CA HIS A 63 17.98 4.45 5.12
C HIS A 63 16.89 5.05 6.03
N ILE A 64 16.34 4.26 6.96
CA ILE A 64 15.38 4.74 7.96
C ILE A 64 16.04 5.77 8.88
N ARG A 65 17.27 5.50 9.34
CA ARG A 65 18.05 6.46 10.16
C ARG A 65 18.26 7.79 9.44
N MET A 66 18.42 7.78 8.12
CA MET A 66 18.62 8.99 7.32
C MET A 66 17.32 9.72 6.95
N THR A 67 16.14 9.10 7.15
CA THR A 67 14.85 9.73 6.81
C THR A 67 13.82 9.64 7.94
N PRO A 68 14.13 10.11 9.16
CA PRO A 68 13.26 9.97 10.34
C PRO A 68 11.92 10.70 10.16
N ARG A 69 11.87 11.71 9.29
CA ARG A 69 10.64 12.45 8.94
C ARG A 69 9.51 11.54 8.42
N ARG A 70 9.82 10.33 7.93
CA ARG A 70 8.83 9.35 7.49
C ARG A 70 7.98 8.78 8.62
N LEU A 71 8.44 8.92 9.87
CA LEU A 71 7.70 8.50 11.06
C LEU A 71 6.72 9.57 11.57
N LEU A 72 6.83 10.82 11.09
CA LEU A 72 5.97 11.92 11.54
C LEU A 72 4.47 11.66 11.32
N PRO A 73 4.01 11.11 10.17
CA PRO A 73 2.60 10.78 9.97
C PRO A 73 2.08 9.77 11.00
N TRP A 74 2.90 8.78 11.37
CA TRP A 74 2.54 7.78 12.39
C TRP A 74 2.48 8.39 13.79
N GLY A 75 3.41 9.28 14.11
CA GLY A 75 3.38 10.05 15.36
C GLY A 75 2.14 10.92 15.45
N ALA A 76 1.77 11.63 14.37
CA ALA A 76 0.56 12.43 14.31
C ALA A 76 -0.71 11.58 14.47
N ALA A 77 -0.79 10.43 13.80
CA ALA A 77 -1.90 9.49 13.94
C ALA A 77 -2.03 8.95 15.37
N ALA A 78 -0.91 8.57 16.00
CA ALA A 78 -0.88 8.10 17.37
C ALA A 78 -1.27 9.20 18.37
N LEU A 79 -0.81 10.43 18.17
CA LEU A 79 -1.22 11.58 18.99
C LEU A 79 -2.71 11.88 18.84
N GLY A 80 -3.27 11.81 17.63
CA GLY A 80 -4.72 11.96 17.41
C GLY A 80 -5.54 10.87 18.10
N ALA A 81 -5.08 9.62 18.05
CA ALA A 81 -5.70 8.52 18.80
C ALA A 81 -5.59 8.73 20.32
N LEU A 82 -4.45 9.20 20.82
CA LEU A 82 -4.25 9.47 22.23
C LEU A 82 -5.11 10.63 22.73
N ALA A 83 -5.14 11.75 21.99
CA ALA A 83 -5.94 12.94 22.31
C ALA A 83 -7.45 12.65 22.32
N SER A 84 -7.88 11.60 21.63
CA SER A 84 -9.27 11.12 21.63
C SER A 84 -9.58 10.07 22.69
N GLY A 85 -8.66 9.82 23.63
CA GLY A 85 -8.86 8.87 24.73
C GLY A 85 -8.55 7.40 24.37
N HIS A 86 -8.06 7.11 23.17
CA HIS A 86 -7.78 5.76 22.70
C HIS A 86 -6.30 5.37 22.88
N GLY A 87 -5.81 5.37 24.12
CA GLY A 87 -4.40 5.09 24.44
C GLY A 87 -3.88 3.74 23.92
N GLY A 88 -4.71 2.68 23.99
CA GLY A 88 -4.37 1.37 23.42
C GLY A 88 -4.14 1.40 21.90
N ARG A 89 -4.97 2.16 21.18
CA ARG A 89 -4.83 2.35 19.72
C ARG A 89 -3.60 3.17 19.38
N ALA A 90 -3.31 4.22 20.14
CA ALA A 90 -2.09 5.00 19.97
C ALA A 90 -0.84 4.11 20.08
N ALA A 91 -0.78 3.24 21.10
CA ALA A 91 0.30 2.26 21.25
C ALA A 91 0.33 1.25 20.08
N ALA A 92 -0.83 0.74 19.64
CA ALA A 92 -0.94 -0.16 18.50
C ALA A 92 -0.43 0.48 17.19
N ILE A 93 -0.75 1.75 16.94
CA ILE A 93 -0.24 2.51 15.79
C ILE A 93 1.28 2.59 15.86
N LEU A 94 1.85 2.99 16.99
CA LEU A 94 3.30 3.12 17.13
C LEU A 94 4.01 1.76 16.96
N LEU A 95 3.51 0.71 17.60
CA LEU A 95 4.05 -0.64 17.49
C LEU A 95 3.99 -1.15 16.04
N ALA A 96 2.84 -1.00 15.37
CA ALA A 96 2.67 -1.44 14.00
C ALA A 96 3.53 -0.63 13.02
N ALA A 97 3.68 0.69 13.24
CA ALA A 97 4.53 1.55 12.41
C ALA A 97 6.01 1.20 12.57
N LEU A 98 6.47 1.00 13.81
CA LEU A 98 7.84 0.60 14.09
C LEU A 98 8.12 -0.80 13.54
N ALA A 99 7.26 -1.79 13.82
CA ALA A 99 7.41 -3.14 13.29
C ALA A 99 7.34 -3.14 11.75
N GLY A 100 6.39 -2.40 11.17
CA GLY A 100 6.19 -2.22 9.74
C GLY A 100 7.43 -1.73 9.02
N GLU A 101 7.93 -0.56 9.44
CA GLU A 101 9.08 0.07 8.80
C GLU A 101 10.40 -0.66 9.12
N THR A 102 10.64 -1.07 10.38
CA THR A 102 11.96 -1.58 10.79
C THR A 102 12.17 -3.09 10.61
N LEU A 103 11.09 -3.89 10.61
CA LEU A 103 11.19 -5.35 10.63
C LEU A 103 10.43 -6.00 9.47
N LEU A 104 9.13 -5.71 9.36
CA LEU A 104 8.26 -6.36 8.37
C LEU A 104 8.63 -5.97 6.94
N TYR A 105 8.86 -4.68 6.66
CA TYR A 105 9.29 -4.27 5.33
C TYR A 105 10.60 -4.93 4.89
N PRO A 106 11.73 -4.87 5.63
CA PRO A 106 12.98 -5.45 5.16
C PRO A 106 12.93 -6.98 5.02
N LEU A 107 12.19 -7.67 5.90
CA LEU A 107 12.02 -9.13 5.82
C LEU A 107 11.13 -9.53 4.64
N CYS A 108 9.98 -8.87 4.49
CA CYS A 108 8.97 -9.30 3.52
C CYS A 108 9.22 -8.72 2.13
N ALA A 109 9.79 -7.52 1.98
CA ALA A 109 9.92 -6.88 0.68
C ALA A 109 10.77 -7.72 -0.29
N ASN A 110 11.86 -8.34 0.19
CA ASN A 110 12.68 -9.23 -0.64
C ASN A 110 11.98 -10.55 -0.95
N ALA A 111 11.32 -11.16 0.04
CA ALA A 111 10.60 -12.42 -0.14
C ALA A 111 9.43 -12.25 -1.13
N LEU A 112 8.64 -11.20 -0.98
CA LEU A 112 7.52 -10.85 -1.86
C LEU A 112 8.02 -10.43 -3.26
N ALA A 113 9.14 -9.70 -3.35
CA ALA A 113 9.73 -9.29 -4.63
C ALA A 113 10.29 -10.46 -5.47
N ARG A 114 10.43 -11.67 -4.89
CA ARG A 114 10.81 -12.89 -5.63
C ARG A 114 9.63 -13.75 -6.06
N GLN A 115 8.42 -13.48 -5.56
CA GLN A 115 7.24 -14.27 -5.91
C GLN A 115 6.77 -13.99 -7.34
N THR A 116 5.77 -14.71 -7.84
CA THR A 116 5.08 -14.37 -9.10
C THR A 116 3.90 -13.43 -8.83
N ARG A 117 3.35 -12.76 -9.86
CA ARG A 117 2.16 -11.90 -9.71
C ARG A 117 0.97 -12.67 -9.11
N MET A 118 0.73 -13.90 -9.59
CA MET A 118 -0.36 -14.76 -9.09
C MET A 118 -0.18 -15.11 -7.61
N ARG A 119 1.04 -15.45 -7.18
CA ARG A 119 1.32 -15.72 -5.76
C ARG A 119 1.10 -14.49 -4.90
N ILE A 120 1.47 -13.29 -5.35
CA ILE A 120 1.17 -12.05 -4.62
C ILE A 120 -0.34 -11.83 -4.51
N ALA A 121 -1.10 -12.05 -5.59
CA ALA A 121 -2.55 -11.95 -5.56
C ALA A 121 -3.17 -12.93 -4.55
N LEU A 122 -2.69 -14.17 -4.52
CA LEU A 122 -3.12 -15.17 -3.53
C LEU A 122 -2.71 -14.79 -2.10
N PHE A 123 -1.57 -14.13 -1.91
CA PHE A 123 -1.13 -13.61 -0.61
C PHE A 123 -1.92 -12.39 -0.13
N LEU A 124 -2.52 -11.61 -1.02
CA LEU A 124 -3.32 -10.44 -0.64
C LEU A 124 -4.59 -10.84 0.12
N LEU A 125 -5.26 -11.91 -0.30
CA LEU A 125 -6.49 -12.39 0.33
C LEU A 125 -6.32 -12.70 1.84
N PRO A 126 -5.36 -13.55 2.27
CA PRO A 126 -5.16 -13.83 3.69
C PRO A 126 -4.63 -12.62 4.45
N LEU A 127 -3.86 -11.71 3.84
CA LEU A 127 -3.42 -10.48 4.50
C LEU A 127 -4.59 -9.53 4.77
N MET A 128 -5.50 -9.38 3.81
CA MET A 128 -6.73 -8.61 3.98
C MET A 128 -7.62 -9.24 5.05
N ALA A 129 -7.79 -10.56 5.02
CA ALA A 129 -8.55 -11.29 6.04
C ALA A 129 -7.94 -11.08 7.44
N LEU A 130 -6.61 -11.20 7.56
CA LEU A 130 -5.89 -10.97 8.81
C LEU A 130 -6.09 -9.54 9.35
N SER A 131 -6.07 -8.53 8.46
CA SER A 131 -6.33 -7.14 8.86
C SER A 131 -7.78 -6.90 9.28
N ALA A 132 -8.73 -7.68 8.77
CA ALA A 132 -10.16 -7.54 9.07
C ALA A 132 -10.61 -8.32 10.31
N SER A 133 -9.98 -9.47 10.61
CA SER A 133 -10.48 -10.43 11.59
C SER A 133 -9.70 -10.48 12.90
N VAL A 134 -8.47 -9.94 12.94
CA VAL A 134 -7.62 -10.03 14.14
C VAL A 134 -8.03 -8.98 15.17
N PRO A 135 -8.33 -9.38 16.42
CA PRO A 135 -8.74 -8.44 17.47
C PRO A 135 -7.60 -7.58 18.00
N VAL A 136 -6.35 -8.01 17.80
CA VAL A 136 -5.16 -7.24 18.21
C VAL A 136 -4.86 -6.17 17.16
N GLU A 137 -5.22 -4.92 17.46
CA GLU A 137 -5.09 -3.79 16.52
C GLU A 137 -3.67 -3.64 15.94
N ALA A 138 -2.62 -3.86 16.74
CA ALA A 138 -1.24 -3.77 16.26
C ALA A 138 -0.93 -4.80 15.14
N VAL A 139 -1.47 -6.01 15.26
CA VAL A 139 -1.32 -7.06 14.26
C VAL A 139 -2.17 -6.75 13.03
N ALA A 140 -3.40 -6.27 13.23
CA ALA A 140 -4.28 -5.86 12.14
C ALA A 140 -3.65 -4.72 11.30
N PHE A 141 -3.09 -3.71 11.95
CA PHE A 141 -2.38 -2.60 11.28
C PHE A 141 -1.10 -3.04 10.59
N ALA A 142 -0.32 -3.94 11.22
CA ALA A 142 0.86 -4.54 10.58
C ALA A 142 0.50 -5.37 9.33
N ALA A 143 -0.59 -6.13 9.39
CA ALA A 143 -1.12 -6.87 8.25
C ALA A 143 -1.60 -5.94 7.14
N ALA A 144 -2.28 -4.84 7.49
CA ALA A 144 -2.70 -3.81 6.54
C ALA A 144 -1.48 -3.17 5.84
N PHE A 145 -0.43 -2.84 6.60
CA PHE A 145 0.82 -2.33 6.04
C PHE A 145 1.43 -3.28 5.00
N LEU A 146 1.53 -4.58 5.33
CA LEU A 146 2.03 -5.59 4.40
C LEU A 146 1.11 -5.79 3.19
N THR A 147 -0.21 -5.67 3.39
CA THR A 147 -1.19 -5.67 2.29
C THR A 147 -0.86 -4.54 1.32
N GLY A 148 -0.57 -3.34 1.83
CA GLY A 148 -0.17 -2.18 1.02
C GLY A 148 1.09 -2.44 0.17
N VAL A 149 2.12 -3.02 0.80
CA VAL A 149 3.37 -3.42 0.11
C VAL A 149 3.08 -4.44 -0.99
N ALA A 150 2.27 -5.46 -0.68
CA ALA A 150 1.89 -6.51 -1.63
C ALA A 150 1.03 -5.95 -2.78
N THR A 151 0.10 -5.02 -2.51
CA THR A 151 -0.70 -4.34 -3.53
C THR A 151 0.18 -3.54 -4.49
N CYS A 152 1.18 -2.84 -3.97
CA CYS A 152 2.15 -2.13 -4.81
C CYS A 152 2.92 -3.08 -5.72
N LEU A 153 3.42 -4.21 -5.18
CA LEU A 153 4.10 -5.23 -5.97
C LEU A 153 3.20 -5.91 -7.01
N PHE A 154 1.93 -6.15 -6.66
CA PHE A 154 0.94 -6.69 -7.60
C PHE A 154 0.74 -5.75 -8.78
N TRP A 155 0.59 -4.46 -8.50
CA TRP A 155 0.44 -3.43 -9.51
C TRP A 155 1.68 -3.26 -10.39
N LEU A 156 2.87 -3.14 -9.79
CA LEU A 156 4.15 -2.98 -10.50
C LEU A 156 4.49 -4.15 -11.46
N ARG A 157 3.82 -5.28 -11.31
CA ARG A 157 3.98 -6.48 -12.16
C ARG A 157 2.79 -6.73 -13.07
N GLY A 158 1.74 -5.91 -12.93
CA GLY A 158 0.58 -5.93 -13.78
C GLY A 158 0.81 -5.15 -15.08
N PRO A 159 -0.14 -5.21 -16.00
CA PRO A 159 -0.09 -4.42 -17.22
C PRO A 159 -0.27 -2.93 -16.89
N ASP A 160 0.62 -2.11 -17.44
CA ASP A 160 0.63 -0.67 -17.26
C ASP A 160 -0.55 -0.01 -17.98
N GLY A 161 -1.32 0.83 -17.27
CA GLY A 161 -2.31 1.72 -17.89
C GLY A 161 -3.50 1.02 -18.58
N GLU A 162 -3.82 -0.24 -18.27
CA GLU A 162 -5.01 -0.89 -18.81
C GLU A 162 -6.31 -0.27 -18.26
N ALA A 163 -7.13 0.31 -19.14
CA ALA A 163 -8.42 0.89 -18.79
C ALA A 163 -9.36 -0.12 -18.09
N ARG A 164 -9.32 -1.39 -18.51
CA ARG A 164 -10.12 -2.46 -17.89
C ARG A 164 -9.76 -2.64 -16.41
N ALA A 165 -8.47 -2.72 -16.09
CA ALA A 165 -8.01 -2.86 -14.71
C ALA A 165 -8.39 -1.66 -13.84
N PHE A 166 -8.31 -0.44 -14.39
CA PHE A 166 -8.78 0.77 -13.72
C PHE A 166 -10.29 0.72 -13.42
N VAL A 167 -11.11 0.40 -14.43
CA VAL A 167 -12.57 0.33 -14.28
C VAL A 167 -12.96 -0.77 -13.29
N THR A 168 -12.34 -1.95 -13.36
CA THR A 168 -12.58 -3.03 -12.39
C THR A 168 -12.24 -2.59 -10.97
N ALA A 169 -11.10 -1.94 -10.75
CA ALA A 169 -10.73 -1.42 -9.43
C ALA A 169 -11.73 -0.37 -8.94
N LEU A 170 -12.21 0.51 -9.82
CA LEU A 170 -13.22 1.50 -9.47
C LEU A 170 -14.56 0.84 -9.10
N CYS A 171 -15.01 -0.17 -9.87
CA CYS A 171 -16.23 -0.92 -9.58
C CYS A 171 -16.14 -1.67 -8.24
N ILE A 172 -15.00 -2.28 -7.92
CA ILE A 172 -14.83 -2.96 -6.62
C ILE A 172 -14.85 -1.94 -5.48
N LEU A 173 -14.20 -0.77 -5.66
CA LEU A 173 -14.24 0.31 -4.68
C LEU A 173 -15.68 0.79 -4.43
N THR A 174 -16.46 1.05 -5.49
CA THR A 174 -17.84 1.52 -5.35
C THR A 174 -18.74 0.46 -4.73
N LEU A 175 -18.63 -0.80 -5.16
CA LEU A 175 -19.38 -1.91 -4.57
C LEU A 175 -19.04 -2.12 -3.10
N ALA A 176 -17.76 -2.05 -2.72
CA ALA A 176 -17.35 -2.15 -1.32
C ALA A 176 -17.90 -1.00 -0.47
N GLY A 177 -17.92 0.22 -1.02
CA GLY A 177 -18.53 1.38 -0.37
C GLY A 177 -20.04 1.21 -0.17
N ILE A 178 -20.76 0.79 -1.21
CA ILE A 178 -22.21 0.52 -1.13
C ILE A 178 -22.49 -0.59 -0.12
N ALA A 179 -21.73 -1.69 -0.15
CA ALA A 179 -21.89 -2.80 0.79
C ALA A 179 -21.66 -2.36 2.25
N ALA A 180 -20.64 -1.53 2.51
CA ALA A 180 -20.39 -0.99 3.85
C ALA A 180 -21.48 -0.02 4.33
N LEU A 181 -22.14 0.69 3.42
CA LEU A 181 -23.27 1.57 3.74
C LEU A 181 -24.56 0.79 4.03
N LEU A 182 -24.79 -0.29 3.29
CA LEU A 182 -25.97 -1.14 3.47
C LEU A 182 -25.85 -2.04 4.70
N GLU A 183 -24.65 -2.57 4.96
CA GLU A 183 -24.37 -3.48 6.08
C GLU A 183 -23.08 -3.05 6.81
N PRO A 184 -23.19 -2.21 7.86
CA PRO A 184 -22.04 -1.72 8.61
C PRO A 184 -21.20 -2.83 9.25
N ALA A 185 -21.79 -4.01 9.52
CA ALA A 185 -21.05 -5.16 10.02
C ALA A 185 -19.94 -5.64 9.05
N LEU A 186 -20.04 -5.30 7.77
CA LEU A 186 -19.01 -5.62 6.76
C LEU A 186 -17.85 -4.62 6.73
N LEU A 187 -17.91 -3.51 7.48
CA LEU A 187 -16.86 -2.47 7.49
C LEU A 187 -15.42 -3.01 7.67
N PRO A 188 -15.15 -3.98 8.58
CA PRO A 188 -13.80 -4.52 8.75
C PRO A 188 -13.24 -5.17 7.48
N TRP A 189 -14.10 -5.78 6.67
CA TRP A 189 -13.75 -6.46 5.42
C TRP A 189 -13.76 -5.50 4.22
N MET A 190 -14.72 -4.58 4.19
CA MET A 190 -14.86 -3.62 3.09
C MET A 190 -13.76 -2.57 3.11
N THR A 191 -13.24 -2.19 4.28
CA THR A 191 -12.18 -1.19 4.39
C THR A 191 -10.88 -1.59 3.68
N PRO A 192 -10.26 -2.76 3.94
CA PRO A 192 -9.06 -3.16 3.22
C PRO A 192 -9.35 -3.38 1.74
N LEU A 193 -10.53 -3.91 1.38
CA LEU A 193 -10.94 -4.13 -0.01
C LEU A 193 -11.08 -2.81 -0.79
N ALA A 194 -11.77 -1.83 -0.20
CA ALA A 194 -11.94 -0.50 -0.75
C ALA A 194 -10.59 0.20 -0.88
N THR A 195 -9.73 0.11 0.15
CA THR A 195 -8.42 0.78 0.14
C THR A 195 -7.50 0.18 -0.93
N VAL A 196 -7.43 -1.15 -1.04
CA VAL A 196 -6.65 -1.83 -2.09
C VAL A 196 -7.16 -1.43 -3.48
N SER A 197 -8.47 -1.43 -3.67
CA SER A 197 -9.11 -1.04 -4.94
C SER A 197 -8.85 0.42 -5.29
N ALA A 198 -8.94 1.33 -4.32
CA ALA A 198 -8.63 2.74 -4.49
C ALA A 198 -7.15 2.96 -4.86
N LEU A 199 -6.24 2.26 -4.20
CA LEU A 199 -4.81 2.30 -4.50
C LEU A 199 -4.53 1.86 -5.94
N LEU A 200 -5.12 0.73 -6.37
CA LEU A 200 -4.99 0.24 -7.74
C LEU A 200 -5.59 1.21 -8.76
N ALA A 201 -6.78 1.76 -8.49
CA ALA A 201 -7.41 2.75 -9.36
C ALA A 201 -6.54 4.01 -9.52
N LEU A 202 -6.03 4.57 -8.41
CA LEU A 202 -5.12 5.72 -8.44
C LEU A 202 -3.82 5.42 -9.18
N ALA A 203 -3.26 4.22 -8.97
CA ALA A 203 -2.02 3.80 -9.61
C ALA A 203 -2.21 3.66 -11.13
N HIS A 204 -3.30 3.02 -11.59
CA HIS A 204 -3.64 2.95 -13.01
C HIS A 204 -3.96 4.32 -13.61
N LEU A 205 -4.71 5.18 -12.91
CA LEU A 205 -5.00 6.56 -13.35
C LEU A 205 -3.71 7.37 -13.56
N SER A 206 -2.71 7.18 -12.69
CA SER A 206 -1.44 7.89 -12.79
C SER A 206 -0.60 7.49 -14.02
N VAL A 207 -0.76 6.24 -14.49
CA VAL A 207 -0.11 5.72 -15.70
C VAL A 207 -0.90 6.04 -16.96
N LEU A 208 -2.24 6.10 -16.92
CA LEU A 208 -3.06 6.56 -18.06
C LEU A 208 -2.69 7.99 -18.52
N ARG A 209 -2.15 8.82 -17.62
CA ARG A 209 -1.61 10.15 -17.96
C ARG A 209 -0.25 10.10 -18.68
N ARG A 210 0.39 8.94 -18.72
CA ARG A 210 1.65 8.66 -19.44
C ARG A 210 1.29 7.80 -20.67
N ARG A 211 1.99 7.97 -21.80
CA ARG A 211 1.70 7.14 -22.98
C ARG A 211 1.87 5.65 -22.61
N PRO A 212 0.83 4.81 -22.72
CA PRO A 212 0.93 3.40 -22.39
C PRO A 212 1.92 2.75 -23.36
N VAL A 213 2.98 2.14 -22.83
CA VAL A 213 3.90 1.35 -23.65
C VAL A 213 3.24 -0.03 -23.83
N PRO A 214 3.02 -0.51 -25.07
CA PRO A 214 2.33 -1.76 -25.30
C PRO A 214 3.05 -2.92 -24.60
N TRP A 215 2.31 -3.65 -23.74
CA TRP A 215 2.83 -4.82 -23.01
C TRP A 215 3.22 -5.99 -23.94
N ARG A 216 2.71 -6.01 -25.17
CA ARG A 216 3.04 -6.99 -26.21
C ARG A 216 3.52 -6.28 -27.47
N GLN A 217 4.73 -6.60 -27.93
CA GLN A 217 5.03 -6.48 -29.35
C GLN A 217 4.42 -7.72 -30.03
N PRO A 218 3.49 -7.56 -31.00
CA PRO A 218 3.05 -8.67 -31.81
C PRO A 218 4.16 -8.97 -32.83
N GLY A 219 4.92 -10.04 -32.58
CA GLY A 219 5.95 -10.54 -33.50
C GLY A 219 7.32 -10.66 -32.84
N GLY A 220 7.69 -11.90 -32.50
CA GLY A 220 9.02 -12.21 -31.96
C GLY A 220 8.97 -13.45 -31.08
N GLY A 221 9.37 -14.59 -31.65
CA GLY A 221 9.10 -15.91 -31.11
C GLY A 221 9.80 -16.28 -29.81
N SER A 222 9.25 -17.35 -29.22
CA SER A 222 9.90 -18.37 -28.39
C SER A 222 10.74 -17.92 -27.18
N GLY A 223 10.18 -18.20 -25.99
CA GLY A 223 10.99 -18.80 -24.92
C GLY A 223 11.91 -17.90 -24.08
N SER A 224 11.39 -16.84 -23.44
CA SER A 224 12.04 -16.31 -22.22
C SER A 224 11.04 -15.60 -21.29
N PHE A 225 10.15 -16.37 -20.67
CA PHE A 225 9.30 -15.91 -19.56
C PHE A 225 10.06 -15.68 -18.24
N LEU A 226 11.39 -15.76 -18.25
CA LEU A 226 12.22 -15.64 -17.06
C LEU A 226 13.10 -14.39 -17.16
N ARG A 227 12.84 -13.46 -16.23
CA ARG A 227 13.63 -12.25 -15.93
C ARG A 227 13.58 -11.17 -17.01
N ARG A 228 12.54 -10.35 -16.97
CA ARG A 228 12.75 -8.93 -17.26
C ARG A 228 13.59 -8.34 -16.12
N PRO A 229 14.83 -7.88 -16.36
CA PRO A 229 15.50 -7.02 -15.39
C PRO A 229 14.64 -5.75 -15.28
N LEU A 230 14.27 -5.41 -14.05
CA LEU A 230 13.69 -4.11 -13.73
C LEU A 230 14.72 -3.05 -14.15
N TRP A 231 14.50 -2.43 -15.32
CA TRP A 231 15.18 -1.24 -15.83
C TRP A 231 16.66 -1.43 -16.23
N GLN A 232 16.91 -1.61 -17.53
CA GLN A 232 18.20 -1.24 -18.12
C GLN A 232 18.15 0.24 -18.51
N HIS A 233 18.85 1.09 -17.77
CA HIS A 233 19.27 2.38 -18.31
C HIS A 233 20.32 2.13 -19.40
N PRO A 234 20.35 2.91 -20.49
CA PRO A 234 21.50 2.87 -21.39
C PRO A 234 22.72 3.32 -20.59
N LEU A 235 23.68 2.41 -20.46
CA LEU A 235 25.04 2.78 -20.06
C LEU A 235 25.51 3.82 -21.09
N ARG A 236 25.65 5.08 -20.67
CA ARG A 236 26.51 6.00 -21.39
C ARG A 236 27.91 5.39 -21.30
N GLN A 237 28.41 4.87 -22.41
CA GLN A 237 29.82 4.57 -22.54
C GLN A 237 30.60 5.91 -22.52
N PRO A 238 31.82 5.91 -21.95
CA PRO A 238 32.67 7.10 -21.87
C PRO A 238 33.04 7.64 -23.25
#